data_AF-A0A1B1ZRU9-F1
#
_entry.id   AF-A0A1B1ZRU9-F1
#
_cell.length_a   1.000
_cell.length_b   1.000
_cell.length_c   1.000
_cell.angle_alpha   90.00
_cell.angle_beta   90.00
_cell.angle_gamma   90.00
#
_symmetry.space_group_name_H-M   'P 1'
#
loop_
_entity.id
_entity.type
_entity.pdbx_description
1 polymer ?
#
loop_
_entity_poly.entity_id
_entity_poly.type
_entity_poly.pdbx_seq_one_letter_code
_entity_poly.pdbx_strand_id
1 'polypeptide(L)' 'MHAPLPHTSDPAVLDAVDRLVAEFGDRFPARLVDSAVRGSRDDLDAVPVTALPELVERLARQRLLDA' A
#
# COMPACT_ATOMS: atom_id res chain seq x y z
N MET A 1 -21.33 -12.19 1.41
CA MET A 1 -21.25 -10.77 1.79
C MET A 1 -20.25 -10.64 2.93
N HIS A 2 -18.96 -10.49 2.67
CA HIS A 2 -17.98 -10.18 3.72
C HIS A 2 -17.97 -8.66 3.86
N ALA A 3 -18.40 -8.14 5.01
CA ALA A 3 -18.32 -6.70 5.25
C ALA A 3 -16.84 -6.33 5.44
N PRO A 4 -16.31 -5.30 4.76
CA PRO A 4 -14.95 -4.83 5.04
C PRO A 4 -14.96 -4.25 6.46
N LEU A 5 -14.13 -4.83 7.33
CA LEU A 5 -13.85 -4.29 8.66
C LEU A 5 -13.15 -2.93 8.47
N PRO A 6 -13.43 -1.92 9.31
CA PRO A 6 -12.74 -0.64 9.21
C PRO A 6 -11.22 -0.85 9.35
N HIS A 7 -10.48 -0.65 8.25
CA HIS A 7 -9.02 -0.86 8.13
C HIS A 7 -8.18 0.15 8.93
N THR A 8 -8.82 0.94 9.80
CA THR A 8 -8.17 2.00 10.58
C THR A 8 -7.11 1.43 11.54
N SER A 9 -7.22 0.16 11.94
CA SER A 9 -6.27 -0.53 12.85
C SER A 9 -5.63 -1.78 12.23
N ASP A 10 -5.51 -1.85 10.90
CA ASP A 10 -4.81 -2.95 10.24
C ASP A 10 -3.33 -2.95 10.71
N PRO A 11 -2.84 -4.02 11.36
CA PRO A 11 -1.49 -4.03 11.92
C PRO A 11 -0.42 -3.94 10.83
N ALA A 12 -0.70 -4.41 9.61
CA ALA A 12 0.24 -4.27 8.50
C ALA A 12 0.37 -2.81 8.03
N VAL A 13 -0.71 -2.02 8.13
CA VAL A 13 -0.65 -0.57 7.87
C VAL A 13 0.19 0.14 8.93
N LEU A 14 0.02 -0.19 10.21
CA LEU A 14 0.80 0.41 11.30
C LEU A 14 2.30 0.09 11.19
N ASP A 15 2.65 -1.18 10.95
CA ASP A 15 4.03 -1.61 10.72
C ASP A 15 4.66 -0.92 9.48
N ALA A 16 3.91 -0.80 8.39
CA ALA A 16 4.38 -0.12 7.19
C ALA A 16 4.64 1.37 7.44
N VAL A 17 3.73 2.06 8.16
CA VAL A 17 3.90 3.47 8.53
C VAL A 17 5.14 3.65 9.41
N ASP A 18 5.35 2.80 10.42
CA ASP A 18 6.51 2.91 11.31
C ASP A 18 7.84 2.79 10.53
N ARG A 19 7.96 1.80 9.65
CA ARG A 19 9.13 1.62 8.78
C ARG A 19 9.35 2.79 7.82
N LEU A 20 8.28 3.24 7.16
CA LEU A 20 8.37 4.36 6.23
C LEU A 20 8.67 5.67 6.96
N VAL A 21 8.18 5.88 8.17
CA VAL A 21 8.55 7.04 8.99
C VAL A 21 10.01 6.94 9.45
N ALA A 22 10.51 5.76 9.80
CA ALA A 22 11.92 5.57 10.12
C ALA A 22 12.84 5.83 8.91
N GLU A 23 12.42 5.44 7.70
CA GLU A 23 13.20 5.57 6.47
C GLU A 23 13.09 6.97 5.83
N PHE A 24 11.90 7.56 5.86
CA PHE A 24 11.58 8.80 5.15
C PHE A 24 11.27 9.98 6.09
N GLY A 25 11.30 9.81 7.41
CA GLY A 25 10.93 10.84 8.38
C GLY A 25 11.77 12.12 8.33
N ASP A 26 13.02 12.02 7.84
CA ASP A 26 13.88 13.17 7.56
C ASP A 26 13.40 14.01 6.37
N ARG A 27 12.66 13.40 5.44
CA ARG A 27 12.25 14.00 4.16
C ARG A 27 10.75 14.29 4.07
N PHE A 28 9.92 13.53 4.78
CA PHE A 28 8.47 13.66 4.75
C PHE A 28 7.87 13.58 6.16
N PRO A 29 6.84 14.39 6.46
CA PRO A 29 6.18 14.36 7.76
C PRO A 29 5.40 13.05 7.94
N ALA A 30 5.39 12.50 9.15
CA ALA A 30 4.74 11.23 9.49
C ALA A 30 3.24 11.18 9.10
N ARG A 31 2.54 12.33 9.17
CA ARG A 31 1.13 12.42 8.74
C ARG A 31 0.95 12.16 7.23
N LEU A 32 1.91 12.56 6.41
CA LEU A 32 1.87 12.33 4.97
C LEU A 32 2.17 10.87 4.64
N VAL A 33 3.10 10.26 5.36
CA VAL A 33 3.40 8.82 5.27
C VAL A 33 2.16 7.99 5.67
N ASP A 34 1.53 8.29 6.81
CA ASP A 34 0.30 7.62 7.27
C ASP A 34 -0.82 7.72 6.23
N SER A 35 -1.06 8.92 5.69
CA SER A 35 -2.08 9.11 4.66
C SER A 35 -1.78 8.35 3.37
N ALA A 36 -0.51 8.25 2.96
CA ALA A 36 -0.10 7.52 1.76
C ALA A 36 -0.27 6.01 1.93
N VAL A 37 0.12 5.45 3.09
CA VAL A 37 -0.04 4.01 3.37
C VAL A 37 -1.51 3.62 3.48
N ARG A 38 -2.33 4.43 4.18
CA ARG A 38 -3.78 4.17 4.28
C ARG A 38 -4.47 4.24 2.92
N GLY A 39 -4.13 5.26 2.11
CA GLY A 39 -4.66 5.36 0.74
C GLY A 39 -4.25 4.17 -0.14
N SER A 40 -3.02 3.68 0.02
CA SER A 40 -2.55 2.50 -0.72
C SER A 40 -3.26 1.22 -0.28
N ARG A 41 -3.56 1.07 1.02
CA ARG A 41 -4.31 -0.08 1.54
C ARG A 41 -5.76 -0.07 1.08
N ASP A 42 -6.39 1.10 1.02
CA ASP A 42 -7.75 1.30 0.50
C ASP A 42 -7.83 0.96 -0.99
N ASP A 43 -6.85 1.42 -1.78
CA ASP A 43 -6.74 1.09 -3.21
C ASP A 43 -6.57 -0.43 -3.42
N LEU A 44 -5.74 -1.09 -2.59
CA LEU A 44 -5.56 -2.55 -2.61
C LEU A 44 -6.79 -3.33 -2.13
N ASP A 45 -7.58 -2.79 -1.20
CA ASP A 45 -8.83 -3.43 -0.74
C ASP A 45 -9.93 -3.32 -1.82
N ALA A 46 -9.93 -2.20 -2.56
CA ALA A 46 -10.82 -1.98 -3.69
C ALA A 46 -10.48 -2.83 -4.92
N VAL A 47 -9.25 -3.36 -5.02
CA VAL A 47 -8.87 -4.30 -6.08
C VAL A 47 -9.35 -5.70 -5.71
N PRO A 48 -10.28 -6.31 -6.48
CA PRO A 48 -10.64 -7.71 -6.27
C PRO A 48 -9.37 -8.57 -6.42
N VAL A 49 -9.11 -9.42 -5.42
CA VAL A 49 -7.94 -10.32 -5.32
C VAL A 49 -7.69 -11.13 -6.61
N THR A 50 -8.72 -11.31 -7.43
CA THR A 50 -8.65 -11.99 -8.73
C THR A 50 -7.85 -11.24 -9.80
N ALA A 51 -7.61 -9.93 -9.67
CA ALA A 51 -6.89 -9.11 -10.65
C ALA A 51 -5.44 -8.77 -10.24
N LEU A 52 -5.06 -9.06 -8.99
CA LEU A 52 -3.69 -8.91 -8.50
C LEU A 52 -2.63 -9.61 -9.36
N PRO A 53 -2.80 -10.88 -9.80
CA PRO A 53 -1.80 -11.53 -10.65
C PRO A 53 -1.57 -10.79 -11.97
N GLU A 54 -2.61 -10.36 -12.69
CA GLU A 54 -2.44 -9.56 -13.90
C GLU A 54 -1.77 -8.20 -13.64
N LEU A 55 -2.06 -7.53 -12.52
CA LEU A 55 -1.43 -6.26 -12.17
C LEU A 55 0.06 -6.43 -11.84
N VAL A 56 0.42 -7.47 -11.09
CA VAL A 56 1.81 -7.83 -10.78
C VAL A 56 2.57 -8.18 -12.06
N GLU A 57 1.97 -8.96 -12.96
CA GLU A 57 2.59 -9.32 -14.24
C GLU A 57 2.84 -8.07 -15.11
N ARG A 58 1.86 -7.16 -15.19
CA ARG A 58 2.00 -5.91 -15.94
C ARG A 58 3.11 -5.01 -15.36
N LEU A 59 3.16 -4.87 -14.03
CA LEU A 59 4.20 -4.06 -13.37
C LEU A 59 5.60 -4.65 -13.55
N ALA A 60 5.73 -5.98 -13.41
CA ALA A 60 7.00 -6.68 -13.63
C ALA A 60 7.49 -6.50 -15.07
N ARG A 61 6.60 -6.68 -16.06
CA ARG A 61 6.91 -6.46 -17.48
C ARG A 61 7.35 -5.01 -17.74
N GLN A 62 6.69 -4.03 -17.12
CA GLN A 62 7.05 -2.62 -17.28
C GLN A 62 8.44 -2.31 -16.72
N ARG A 63 8.79 -2.87 -15.56
CA ARG A 63 10.13 -2.70 -14.94
C ARG A 63 11.24 -3.37 -15.75
N LEU A 64 10.98 -4.53 -16.36
CA LEU A 64 11.94 -5.21 -17.23
C LEU A 64 12.21 -4.47 -18.55
N LEU A 65 11.22 -3.74 -19.06
CA LEU A 65 11.39 -2.92 -20.27
C LEU A 65 12.06 -1.56 -19.99
N ASP A 66 11.99 -1.10 -18.74
CA ASP A 66 12.57 0.16 -18.26
C ASP A 66 13.99 -0.02 -17.70
N ALA A 67 14.42 -1.29 -17.52
CA ALA A 67 15.75 -1.69 -17.08
C ALA A 67 16.72 -1.86 -18.27
#